data_AF-A0A673FSH5-F1
#
_entry.id   AF-A0A673FSH5-F1
#
_cell.length_a   1.000
_cell.length_b   1.000
_cell.length_c   1.000
_cell.angle_alpha   90.00
_cell.angle_beta   90.00
_cell.angle_gamma   90.00
#
_symmetry.space_group_name_H-M   'P 1'
#
loop_
_entity.id
_entity.type
_entity.pdbx_description
1 polymer ?
#
loop_
_entity_poly.entity_id
_entity_poly.type
_entity_poly.pdbx_seq_one_letter_code
_entity_poly.pdbx_strand_id
1 'polypeptide(L)'
;MCVFPDSPGGNAAIKSEKKTEGNSFFSWLLVLALLGAWLSVGVMWFDLVDYNSALGGVYDADGDGDFDVEDAKVLLVILSYCKSNAVVNYFTAKKKKPKLLNKFDKTIKSEINAAEKLRKKGKIEESLHAFEALVQKFPQSPRCRYGKAQAEDDLAEKMRSNEMLLKAVNSYREVADLPDVPPDLIKATLKRRADRQQFLGRTRGSLATLEKLVQIFPEDVSLKNDLGVAHLLLGDNKSAKRIYEEVLARAPHDGFAKVHYGFILKSENKIAESIPYLREGLETGEPGTDDGRFYFHLGDALQRTGDKSAYDWYEAGHRRGHFASVWQRSLYNVPGLRAQPWWTAEETGYTVLVKMLERNWLTIRDEALSVLDGTSGQFLPEDENLRETGDWGQFTLWQQGRKVAASCRHVPKTCALLERYPEATSCKRGQIKFSVMQTGTHVWPHTGPTNCRLRMHLGLVIPSKGCRIRCTNQTRSWEEGKVLIFDDSFEHEVWQEAESYRLIFIVDVWHPELTQLQRQTLSPI
;
A
#
# COMPACT_ATOMS: atom_id res chain seq x y z
N MET A 1 -12.52 0.57 -87.41
CA MET A 1 -13.86 0.27 -87.96
C MET A 1 -14.82 0.38 -86.80
N CYS A 2 -15.43 1.56 -86.62
CA CYS A 2 -16.81 1.89 -87.04
C CYS A 2 -17.85 1.11 -86.22
N VAL A 3 -18.95 1.65 -85.71
CA VAL A 3 -19.63 2.95 -85.71
C VAL A 3 -20.84 2.70 -84.75
N PHE A 4 -21.24 3.68 -83.93
CA PHE A 4 -22.53 3.71 -83.19
C PHE A 4 -23.72 3.68 -84.17
N PRO A 5 -24.96 3.24 -83.83
CA PRO A 5 -25.92 4.22 -83.27
C PRO A 5 -27.11 3.71 -82.43
N ASP A 6 -27.54 4.63 -81.55
CA ASP A 6 -28.90 5.14 -81.28
C ASP A 6 -30.08 4.28 -80.79
N SER A 7 -30.65 4.82 -79.70
CA SER A 7 -32.01 4.64 -79.15
C SER A 7 -33.12 5.20 -80.06
N PRO A 8 -34.40 4.89 -79.78
CA PRO A 8 -35.31 5.85 -79.13
C PRO A 8 -36.24 5.14 -78.10
N GLY A 9 -36.79 5.73 -77.04
CA GLY A 9 -37.56 6.98 -76.92
C GLY A 9 -39.03 6.63 -76.59
N GLY A 10 -39.48 6.86 -75.36
CA GLY A 10 -40.86 6.59 -74.92
C GLY A 10 -41.20 7.19 -73.56
N ASN A 11 -42.03 8.23 -73.57
CA ASN A 11 -42.54 9.01 -72.43
C ASN A 11 -43.47 8.22 -71.48
N ALA A 12 -43.38 8.48 -70.17
CA ALA A 12 -44.52 8.81 -69.30
C ALA A 12 -44.06 9.13 -67.86
N ALA A 13 -44.65 10.17 -67.28
CA ALA A 13 -44.26 10.80 -66.03
C ALA A 13 -44.99 10.25 -64.78
N ILE A 14 -44.20 10.04 -63.73
CA ILE A 14 -44.41 10.31 -62.28
C ILE A 14 -45.53 9.56 -61.52
N LYS A 15 -45.10 8.68 -60.60
CA LYS A 15 -45.62 8.59 -59.22
C LYS A 15 -44.53 8.10 -58.25
N SER A 16 -44.49 8.71 -57.08
CA SER A 16 -43.44 8.68 -56.07
C SER A 16 -43.29 7.36 -55.30
N GLU A 17 -42.06 6.89 -55.09
CA GLU A 17 -41.69 6.03 -53.96
C GLU A 17 -40.37 6.50 -53.35
N LYS A 18 -40.42 6.87 -52.06
CA LYS A 18 -39.25 7.08 -51.20
C LYS A 18 -38.52 5.75 -51.03
N LYS A 19 -37.25 5.66 -51.48
CA LYS A 19 -36.32 4.63 -50.99
C LYS A 19 -35.50 5.20 -49.84
N THR A 20 -35.72 4.62 -48.68
CA THR A 20 -35.02 4.80 -47.42
C THR A 20 -33.56 4.35 -47.54
N GLU A 21 -32.63 5.22 -47.14
CA GLU A 21 -31.27 4.83 -46.73
C GLU A 21 -31.37 3.98 -45.46
N GLY A 22 -30.77 2.80 -45.48
CA GLY A 22 -30.75 1.93 -44.31
C GLY A 22 -29.81 0.76 -44.49
N ASN A 23 -28.50 1.01 -44.38
CA ASN A 23 -27.50 -0.05 -44.15
C ASN A 23 -26.14 0.53 -43.72
N SER A 24 -26.05 1.08 -42.50
CA SER A 24 -24.73 1.33 -41.88
C SER A 24 -24.72 1.27 -40.35
N PHE A 25 -25.87 1.32 -39.67
CA PHE A 25 -25.88 1.35 -38.21
C PHE A 25 -25.87 -0.05 -37.57
N PHE A 26 -26.55 -1.02 -38.19
CA PHE A 26 -26.68 -2.38 -37.63
C PHE A 26 -25.40 -3.22 -37.76
N SER A 27 -24.61 -3.04 -38.83
CA SER A 27 -23.36 -3.79 -39.03
C SER A 27 -22.25 -3.38 -38.06
N TRP A 28 -22.17 -2.11 -37.67
CA TRP A 28 -21.16 -1.63 -36.71
C TRP A 28 -21.44 -2.08 -35.27
N LEU A 29 -22.71 -2.15 -34.89
CA LEU A 29 -23.13 -2.65 -33.58
C LEU A 29 -22.80 -4.15 -33.41
N LEU A 30 -22.94 -4.94 -34.48
CA LEU A 30 -22.56 -6.35 -34.47
C LEU A 30 -21.04 -6.55 -34.37
N VAL A 31 -20.25 -5.72 -35.05
CA VAL A 31 -18.77 -5.76 -34.99
C VAL A 31 -18.26 -5.36 -33.59
N LEU A 32 -18.85 -4.34 -32.97
CA LEU A 32 -18.51 -3.94 -31.60
C LEU A 32 -18.93 -4.99 -30.56
N ALA A 33 -20.08 -5.65 -30.76
CA ALA A 33 -20.52 -6.74 -29.89
C ALA A 33 -19.60 -7.97 -30.00
N LEU A 34 -19.13 -8.30 -31.21
CA LEU A 34 -18.19 -9.41 -31.44
C LEU A 34 -16.78 -9.11 -30.91
N LEU A 35 -16.30 -7.86 -31.02
CA LEU A 35 -15.05 -7.40 -30.39
C LEU A 35 -15.15 -7.40 -28.85
N GLY A 36 -16.30 -7.00 -28.30
CA GLY A 36 -16.58 -7.07 -26.86
C GLY A 36 -16.61 -8.51 -26.33
N ALA A 37 -17.21 -9.43 -27.10
CA ALA A 37 -17.21 -10.86 -26.79
C ALA A 37 -15.81 -11.50 -26.91
N TRP A 38 -14.99 -11.06 -27.87
CA TRP A 38 -13.61 -11.54 -28.01
C TRP A 38 -12.68 -11.02 -26.90
N LEU A 39 -12.88 -9.77 -26.45
CA LEU A 39 -12.16 -9.23 -25.29
C LEU A 39 -12.58 -9.91 -23.98
N SER A 40 -13.87 -10.27 -23.82
CA SER A 40 -14.33 -10.98 -22.63
C SER A 40 -13.87 -12.45 -22.60
N VAL A 41 -13.84 -13.13 -23.74
CA VAL A 41 -13.27 -14.49 -23.85
C VAL A 41 -11.74 -14.48 -23.65
N GLY A 42 -11.03 -13.44 -24.11
CA GLY A 42 -9.61 -13.27 -23.83
C GLY A 42 -9.27 -13.09 -22.34
N VAL A 43 -10.15 -12.42 -21.59
CA VAL A 43 -10.01 -12.21 -20.13
C VAL A 43 -10.45 -13.43 -19.32
N MET A 44 -11.37 -14.25 -19.84
CA MET A 44 -11.83 -15.47 -19.15
C MET A 44 -11.03 -16.73 -19.49
N TRP A 45 -10.35 -16.78 -20.64
CA TRP A 45 -9.67 -18.00 -21.14
C TRP A 45 -8.15 -17.96 -21.02
N PHE A 46 -7.55 -16.77 -20.91
CA PHE A 46 -6.15 -16.62 -20.58
C PHE A 46 -6.03 -16.05 -19.16
N ASP A 47 -5.90 -16.94 -18.16
CA ASP A 47 -5.35 -16.66 -16.83
C ASP A 47 -3.89 -16.14 -16.97
N LEU A 48 -3.70 -14.99 -17.61
CA LEU A 48 -2.39 -14.49 -18.02
C LEU A 48 -1.68 -13.69 -16.94
N VAL A 49 -2.29 -13.47 -15.78
CA VAL A 49 -1.58 -13.20 -14.53
C VAL A 49 -2.39 -13.72 -13.35
N ASP A 50 -2.05 -14.92 -12.88
CA ASP A 50 -2.39 -15.35 -11.53
C ASP A 50 -1.49 -14.57 -10.55
N TYR A 51 -2.01 -13.45 -10.03
CA TYR A 51 -1.29 -12.60 -9.07
C TYR A 51 -1.12 -13.30 -7.70
N ASN A 52 -1.89 -14.34 -7.40
CA ASN A 52 -1.85 -15.00 -6.09
C ASN A 52 -0.88 -16.18 -6.04
N SER A 53 -0.63 -16.88 -7.15
CA SER A 53 0.30 -18.03 -7.13
C SER A 53 1.77 -17.68 -7.36
N ALA A 54 2.09 -16.45 -7.79
CA ALA A 54 3.47 -16.03 -8.08
C ALA A 54 4.11 -15.13 -7.01
N LEU A 55 3.34 -14.64 -6.03
CA LEU A 55 3.79 -13.65 -5.03
C LEU A 55 3.42 -14.01 -3.59
N GLY A 56 2.78 -15.15 -3.36
CA GLY A 56 2.43 -15.63 -2.03
C GLY A 56 3.69 -15.81 -1.17
N GLY A 57 3.84 -14.95 -0.16
CA GLY A 57 4.76 -15.14 0.97
C GLY A 57 6.03 -14.30 1.00
N VAL A 58 6.20 -13.23 0.20
CA VAL A 58 7.50 -12.53 0.17
C VAL A 58 7.45 -11.04 0.55
N TYR A 59 6.33 -10.32 0.40
CA TYR A 59 6.26 -8.88 0.70
C TYR A 59 5.09 -8.55 1.60
N ASP A 60 5.45 -8.23 2.83
CA ASP A 60 4.54 -7.86 3.91
C ASP A 60 5.25 -6.72 4.66
N ALA A 61 5.05 -5.48 4.21
CA ALA A 61 5.77 -4.33 4.75
C ALA A 61 5.14 -3.80 6.06
N ASP A 62 3.91 -4.19 6.37
CA ASP A 62 3.18 -3.80 7.58
C ASP A 62 2.73 -4.95 8.50
N GLY A 63 3.08 -6.18 8.15
CA GLY A 63 3.00 -7.35 9.00
C GLY A 63 1.68 -8.14 8.92
N ASP A 64 0.89 -8.03 7.85
CA ASP A 64 -0.45 -8.64 7.72
C ASP A 64 -0.55 -9.88 6.80
N GLY A 65 0.59 -10.33 6.26
CA GLY A 65 0.73 -11.62 5.58
C GLY A 65 0.34 -11.68 4.09
N ASP A 66 0.03 -10.56 3.42
CA ASP A 66 -0.09 -10.52 1.95
C ASP A 66 0.44 -9.23 1.30
N PHE A 67 0.87 -9.29 0.04
CA PHE A 67 1.34 -8.09 -0.67
C PHE A 67 0.18 -7.38 -1.37
N ASP A 68 -0.16 -6.17 -0.95
CA ASP A 68 -1.35 -5.47 -1.40
C ASP A 68 -1.07 -4.02 -1.89
N VAL A 69 -2.14 -3.26 -2.17
CA VAL A 69 -2.00 -1.88 -2.69
C VAL A 69 -1.45 -0.93 -1.62
N GLU A 70 -1.51 -1.28 -0.33
CA GLU A 70 -1.00 -0.49 0.78
C GLU A 70 0.46 -0.67 1.08
N ASP A 71 1.05 -1.84 0.81
CA ASP A 71 2.52 -1.92 0.69
C ASP A 71 3.03 -0.88 -0.32
N ALA A 72 2.25 -0.66 -1.39
CA ALA A 72 2.49 0.39 -2.37
C ALA A 72 2.02 1.80 -1.93
N LYS A 73 1.31 1.97 -0.81
CA LYS A 73 0.95 3.28 -0.21
C LYS A 73 1.78 3.66 1.03
N VAL A 74 2.44 2.73 1.72
CA VAL A 74 3.59 3.02 2.61
C VAL A 74 4.60 3.90 1.87
N LEU A 75 4.79 3.54 0.60
CA LEU A 75 5.47 4.27 -0.46
C LEU A 75 5.01 5.72 -0.70
N LEU A 76 3.72 6.00 -0.51
CA LEU A 76 3.09 7.31 -0.69
C LEU A 76 3.14 8.17 0.58
N VAL A 77 3.12 7.55 1.77
CA VAL A 77 3.37 8.26 3.04
C VAL A 77 4.81 8.80 3.08
N ILE A 78 5.79 8.07 2.52
CA ILE A 78 7.17 8.57 2.28
C ILE A 78 7.17 9.88 1.47
N LEU A 79 6.23 10.05 0.54
CA LEU A 79 6.10 11.26 -0.29
C LEU A 79 5.36 12.40 0.41
N SER A 80 4.47 12.10 1.37
CA SER A 80 3.81 13.10 2.20
C SER A 80 4.72 13.61 3.32
N TYR A 81 5.56 12.75 3.89
CA TYR A 81 6.58 13.14 4.88
C TYR A 81 7.65 14.07 4.28
N CYS A 82 7.93 13.97 2.96
CA CYS A 82 8.73 14.96 2.23
C CYS A 82 8.07 16.36 2.11
N LYS A 83 6.79 16.53 2.45
CA LYS A 83 6.09 17.84 2.42
C LYS A 83 6.01 18.53 3.78
N SER A 84 6.18 17.83 4.90
CA SER A 84 5.97 18.39 6.24
C SER A 84 7.27 18.52 7.02
N ASN A 85 8.18 19.39 6.58
CA ASN A 85 9.26 19.90 7.41
C ASN A 85 9.34 21.42 7.25
N ALA A 86 8.41 22.10 7.92
CA ALA A 86 8.55 23.50 8.27
C ALA A 86 9.09 23.57 9.70
N VAL A 87 10.31 24.10 9.82
CA VAL A 87 10.96 24.62 11.02
C VAL A 87 11.56 23.60 12.00
N VAL A 88 12.76 23.10 11.67
CA VAL A 88 13.83 22.91 12.67
C VAL A 88 15.14 23.43 12.09
N ASN A 89 15.61 24.55 12.62
CA ASN A 89 16.92 25.13 12.31
C ASN A 89 17.99 24.38 13.12
N TYR A 90 18.81 23.54 12.48
CA TYR A 90 20.16 23.25 12.95
C TYR A 90 21.14 23.15 11.76
N PHE A 91 22.37 23.58 12.04
CA PHE A 91 23.44 23.97 11.12
C PHE A 91 23.67 22.98 9.97
N THR A 92 23.21 23.34 8.76
CA THR A 92 23.70 22.70 7.54
C THR A 92 24.89 23.51 7.00
N ALA A 93 25.99 22.81 6.74
CA ALA A 93 27.09 23.33 5.94
C ALA A 93 26.51 23.99 4.67
N LYS A 94 26.97 25.21 4.33
CA LYS A 94 26.47 26.00 3.18
C LYS A 94 26.47 25.14 1.91
N LYS A 95 25.33 24.51 1.57
CA LYS A 95 25.19 23.73 0.34
C LYS A 95 25.41 24.69 -0.84
N LYS A 96 26.39 24.37 -1.69
CA LYS A 96 26.61 25.12 -2.94
C LYS A 96 25.32 25.12 -3.74
N LYS A 97 24.90 26.30 -4.23
CA LYS A 97 23.69 26.42 -5.06
C LYS A 97 23.82 25.49 -6.28
N PRO A 98 22.81 24.65 -6.57
CA PRO A 98 22.88 23.70 -7.68
C PRO A 98 23.02 24.45 -9.01
N LYS A 99 23.92 23.98 -9.86
CA LYS A 99 24.19 24.53 -11.19
C LYS A 99 23.21 23.93 -12.20
N LEU A 100 22.06 24.57 -12.35
CA LEU A 100 20.97 24.08 -13.22
C LEU A 100 21.01 24.58 -14.67
N LEU A 101 21.99 25.41 -15.04
CA LEU A 101 22.08 26.03 -16.38
C LEU A 101 23.34 25.57 -17.10
N ASN A 102 23.19 25.05 -18.32
CA ASN A 102 24.32 24.78 -19.20
C ASN A 102 24.83 26.09 -19.87
N LYS A 103 25.76 25.99 -20.82
CA LYS A 103 26.32 27.18 -21.49
C LYS A 103 25.25 27.96 -22.26
N PHE A 104 24.36 27.25 -22.95
CA PHE A 104 23.26 27.86 -23.71
C PHE A 104 22.19 28.45 -22.80
N ASP A 105 21.73 27.71 -21.78
CA ASP A 105 20.67 28.17 -20.86
C ASP A 105 21.05 29.47 -20.12
N LYS A 106 22.34 29.76 -19.99
CA LYS A 106 22.80 31.04 -19.42
C LYS A 106 22.48 32.24 -20.32
N THR A 107 22.44 32.08 -21.64
CA THR A 107 22.13 33.17 -22.58
C THR A 107 20.65 33.53 -22.54
N ILE A 108 19.77 32.55 -22.30
CA ILE A 108 18.31 32.72 -22.20
C ILE A 108 17.80 32.76 -20.76
N LYS A 109 18.69 33.00 -19.78
CA LYS A 109 18.39 32.97 -18.35
C LYS A 109 17.27 33.94 -17.94
N SER A 110 17.17 35.11 -18.58
CA SER A 110 16.12 36.09 -18.30
C SER A 110 14.73 35.54 -18.65
N GLU A 111 14.59 34.90 -19.82
CA GLU A 111 13.35 34.28 -20.28
C GLU A 111 12.94 33.12 -19.35
N ILE A 112 13.89 32.24 -18.99
CA ILE A 112 13.67 31.15 -18.04
C ILE A 112 13.20 31.67 -16.67
N ASN A 113 13.85 32.71 -16.15
CA ASN A 113 13.50 33.28 -14.84
C ASN A 113 12.11 33.95 -14.85
N ALA A 114 11.68 34.52 -15.98
CA ALA A 114 10.35 35.09 -16.13
C ALA A 114 9.26 34.00 -16.01
N ALA A 115 9.42 32.89 -16.72
CA ALA A 115 8.52 31.74 -16.62
C ALA A 115 8.54 31.12 -15.20
N GLU A 116 9.72 30.91 -14.63
CA GLU A 116 9.87 30.40 -13.25
C GLU A 116 9.20 31.31 -12.20
N LYS A 117 9.24 32.63 -12.41
CA LYS A 117 8.58 33.60 -11.53
C LYS A 117 7.06 33.46 -11.56
N LEU A 118 6.47 33.10 -12.71
CA LEU A 118 5.03 32.81 -12.81
C LEU A 118 4.69 31.57 -11.97
N ARG A 119 5.48 30.49 -12.10
CA ARG A 119 5.32 29.25 -11.31
C ARG A 119 5.33 29.54 -9.81
N LYS A 120 6.36 30.27 -9.35
CA LYS A 120 6.52 30.64 -7.93
C LYS A 120 5.43 31.57 -7.39
N LYS A 121 4.72 32.29 -8.27
CA LYS A 121 3.56 33.12 -7.92
C LYS A 121 2.25 32.32 -7.89
N GLY A 122 2.28 31.01 -8.18
CA GLY A 122 1.09 30.16 -8.28
C GLY A 122 0.32 30.30 -9.59
N LYS A 123 0.83 31.08 -10.56
CA LYS A 123 0.26 31.20 -11.92
C LYS A 123 0.73 30.01 -12.78
N ILE A 124 0.30 28.81 -12.39
CA ILE A 124 0.83 27.55 -12.92
C ILE A 124 0.51 27.39 -14.42
N GLU A 125 -0.71 27.71 -14.85
CA GLU A 125 -1.11 27.61 -16.26
C GLU A 125 -0.33 28.59 -17.15
N GLU A 126 -0.18 29.85 -16.72
CA GLU A 126 0.64 30.85 -17.43
C GLU A 126 2.11 30.41 -17.50
N SER A 127 2.62 29.81 -16.41
CA SER A 127 3.97 29.27 -16.37
C SER A 127 4.16 28.09 -17.32
N LEU A 128 3.18 27.20 -17.41
CA LEU A 128 3.23 26.04 -18.30
C LEU A 128 3.27 26.52 -19.75
N HIS A 129 2.36 27.41 -20.16
CA HIS A 129 2.37 27.99 -21.50
C HIS A 129 3.68 28.74 -21.82
N ALA A 130 4.22 29.49 -20.85
CA ALA A 130 5.52 30.15 -21.04
C ALA A 130 6.65 29.15 -21.27
N PHE A 131 6.72 28.06 -20.50
CA PHE A 131 7.72 27.01 -20.71
C PHE A 131 7.49 26.20 -21.98
N GLU A 132 6.25 25.94 -22.40
CA GLU A 132 5.93 25.32 -23.68
C GLU A 132 6.44 26.16 -24.86
N ALA A 133 6.19 27.48 -24.83
CA ALA A 133 6.71 28.40 -25.85
C ALA A 133 8.25 28.42 -25.88
N LEU A 134 8.89 28.37 -24.70
CA LEU A 134 10.35 28.30 -24.60
C LEU A 134 10.91 26.97 -25.12
N VAL A 135 10.23 25.84 -24.88
CA VAL A 135 10.63 24.53 -25.41
C VAL A 135 10.45 24.48 -26.92
N GLN A 136 9.41 25.10 -27.48
CA GLN A 136 9.25 25.22 -28.94
C GLN A 136 10.34 26.07 -29.56
N LYS A 137 10.69 27.20 -28.94
CA LYS A 137 11.74 28.12 -29.41
C LYS A 137 13.15 27.53 -29.22
N PHE A 138 13.37 26.77 -28.14
CA PHE A 138 14.65 26.19 -27.76
C PHE A 138 14.52 24.69 -27.40
N PRO A 139 14.31 23.81 -28.39
CA PRO A 139 14.03 22.39 -28.14
C PRO A 139 15.13 21.63 -27.38
N GLN A 140 16.38 22.09 -27.49
CA GLN A 140 17.54 21.49 -26.83
C GLN A 140 17.85 22.06 -25.45
N SER A 141 17.07 23.02 -24.94
CA SER A 141 17.31 23.61 -23.61
C SER A 141 16.84 22.67 -22.49
N PRO A 142 17.76 22.08 -21.70
CA PRO A 142 17.37 21.20 -20.60
C PRO A 142 16.60 21.94 -19.51
N ARG A 143 16.98 23.19 -19.22
CA ARG A 143 16.31 23.96 -18.17
C ARG A 143 14.89 24.36 -18.55
N CYS A 144 14.61 24.70 -19.82
CA CYS A 144 13.26 25.00 -20.28
C CYS A 144 12.37 23.77 -20.18
N ARG A 145 12.86 22.60 -20.65
CA ARG A 145 12.12 21.34 -20.59
C ARG A 145 11.89 20.88 -19.14
N TYR A 146 12.85 21.12 -18.25
CA TYR A 146 12.67 20.88 -16.81
C TYR A 146 11.63 21.83 -16.20
N GLY A 147 11.63 23.11 -16.58
CA GLY A 147 10.61 24.07 -16.13
C GLY A 147 9.21 23.68 -16.56
N LYS A 148 9.05 23.19 -17.80
CA LYS A 148 7.81 22.60 -18.30
C LYS A 148 7.38 21.42 -17.42
N ALA A 149 8.28 20.46 -17.17
CA ALA A 149 7.98 19.29 -16.34
C ALA A 149 7.54 19.69 -14.92
N GLN A 150 8.18 20.70 -14.31
CA GLN A 150 7.76 21.22 -13.00
C GLN A 150 6.38 21.89 -13.04
N ALA A 151 6.06 22.64 -14.09
CA ALA A 151 4.76 23.26 -14.22
C ALA A 151 3.64 22.23 -14.46
N GLU A 152 3.91 21.16 -15.23
CA GLU A 152 3.00 20.02 -15.38
C GLU A 152 2.78 19.28 -14.04
N ASP A 153 3.85 19.08 -13.26
CA ASP A 153 3.80 18.46 -11.93
C ASP A 153 2.94 19.29 -10.95
N ASP A 154 3.18 20.60 -10.87
CA ASP A 154 2.40 21.52 -10.05
C ASP A 154 0.92 21.56 -10.51
N LEU A 155 0.67 21.51 -11.82
CA LEU A 155 -0.68 21.46 -12.38
C LEU A 155 -1.37 20.13 -12.06
N ALA A 156 -0.64 19.02 -12.08
CA ALA A 156 -1.15 17.71 -11.68
C ALA A 156 -1.60 17.70 -10.22
N GLU A 157 -0.84 18.32 -9.33
CA GLU A 157 -1.23 18.48 -7.92
C GLU A 157 -2.48 19.37 -7.78
N LYS A 158 -2.54 20.49 -8.50
CA LYS A 158 -3.70 21.40 -8.49
C LYS A 158 -4.98 20.72 -8.98
N MET A 159 -4.89 19.94 -10.06
CA MET A 159 -6.02 19.24 -10.66
C MET A 159 -6.32 17.89 -10.01
N ARG A 160 -5.41 17.39 -9.16
CA ARG A 160 -5.42 16.00 -8.66
C ARG A 160 -5.52 14.97 -9.79
N SER A 161 -4.77 15.20 -10.88
CA SER A 161 -4.84 14.40 -12.12
C SER A 161 -3.62 13.50 -12.29
N ASN A 162 -3.85 12.18 -12.24
CA ASN A 162 -2.82 11.18 -12.53
C ASN A 162 -2.36 11.22 -13.99
N GLU A 163 -3.24 11.60 -14.93
CA GLU A 163 -2.88 11.76 -16.34
C GLU A 163 -1.89 12.91 -16.54
N MET A 164 -2.13 14.05 -15.87
CA MET A 164 -1.21 15.19 -15.92
C MET A 164 0.13 14.83 -15.25
N LEU A 165 0.09 14.07 -14.16
CA LEU A 165 1.32 13.63 -13.50
C LEU A 165 2.16 12.68 -14.38
N LEU A 166 1.50 11.84 -15.17
CA LEU A 166 2.16 11.00 -16.17
C LEU A 166 2.84 11.83 -17.28
N LYS A 167 2.23 12.94 -17.70
CA LYS A 167 2.85 13.89 -18.64
C LYS A 167 4.12 14.47 -18.02
N ALA A 168 4.06 14.93 -16.77
CA ALA A 168 5.23 15.43 -16.05
C ALA A 168 6.37 14.39 -15.95
N VAL A 169 6.05 13.13 -15.60
CA VAL A 169 7.01 12.02 -15.55
C VAL A 169 7.72 11.80 -16.89
N ASN A 170 6.99 11.90 -18.00
CA ASN A 170 7.56 11.80 -19.34
C ASN A 170 8.44 13.00 -19.69
N SER A 171 8.01 14.22 -19.35
CA SER A 171 8.81 15.44 -19.52
C SER A 171 10.10 15.42 -18.70
N TYR A 172 10.09 14.83 -17.49
CA TYR A 172 11.33 14.62 -16.73
C TYR A 172 12.26 13.60 -17.38
N ARG A 173 11.76 12.47 -17.91
CA ARG A 173 12.59 11.50 -18.66
C ARG A 173 13.31 12.22 -19.81
N GLU A 174 12.53 12.96 -20.56
CA GLU A 174 12.92 13.76 -21.69
C GLU A 174 14.05 14.77 -21.40
N VAL A 175 14.06 15.40 -20.22
CA VAL A 175 15.17 16.30 -19.81
C VAL A 175 16.49 15.54 -19.71
N ALA A 176 16.47 14.31 -19.19
CA ALA A 176 17.68 13.51 -19.00
C ALA A 176 18.25 12.92 -20.30
N ASP A 177 17.47 12.95 -21.39
CA ASP A 177 17.88 12.46 -22.71
C ASP A 177 18.40 13.58 -23.63
N LEU A 178 18.38 14.84 -23.17
CA LEU A 178 18.93 15.99 -23.91
C LEU A 178 20.47 16.03 -23.87
N PRO A 179 21.12 16.72 -24.83
CA PRO A 179 22.55 16.96 -24.78
C PRO A 179 22.91 18.02 -23.70
N ASP A 180 24.17 18.00 -23.24
CA ASP A 180 24.77 19.00 -22.35
C ASP A 180 23.94 19.35 -21.09
N VAL A 181 23.29 18.36 -20.50
CA VAL A 181 22.51 18.53 -19.26
C VAL A 181 23.47 18.66 -18.07
N PRO A 182 23.37 19.74 -17.26
CA PRO A 182 24.18 19.87 -16.06
C PRO A 182 23.94 18.70 -15.07
N PRO A 183 24.98 18.17 -14.40
CA PRO A 183 24.80 17.04 -13.48
C PRO A 183 23.78 17.30 -12.37
N ASP A 184 23.78 18.50 -11.77
CA ASP A 184 22.79 18.86 -10.74
C ASP A 184 21.36 18.86 -11.28
N LEU A 185 21.17 19.18 -12.57
CA LEU A 185 19.86 19.14 -13.22
C LEU A 185 19.44 17.71 -13.54
N ILE A 186 20.35 16.84 -13.99
CA ILE A 186 20.08 15.40 -14.16
C ILE A 186 19.59 14.81 -12.84
N LYS A 187 20.32 15.08 -11.75
CA LYS A 187 19.98 14.60 -10.42
C LYS A 187 18.59 15.05 -9.98
N ALA A 188 18.31 16.35 -10.05
CA ALA A 188 17.02 16.91 -9.65
C ALA A 188 15.85 16.36 -10.50
N THR A 189 16.08 16.19 -11.80
CA THR A 189 15.10 15.67 -12.75
C THR A 189 14.76 14.22 -12.48
N LEU A 190 15.75 13.34 -12.45
CA LEU A 190 15.51 11.91 -12.29
C LEU A 190 15.03 11.58 -10.87
N LYS A 191 15.47 12.31 -9.84
CA LYS A 191 14.99 12.10 -8.47
C LYS A 191 13.50 12.44 -8.37
N ARG A 192 13.07 13.57 -8.93
CA ARG A 192 11.65 13.93 -8.97
C ARG A 192 10.84 12.97 -9.84
N ARG A 193 11.41 12.47 -10.95
CA ARG A 193 10.77 11.44 -11.78
C ARG A 193 10.51 10.14 -11.00
N ALA A 194 11.53 9.62 -10.31
CA ALA A 194 11.44 8.41 -9.50
C ALA A 194 10.37 8.53 -8.40
N ASP A 195 10.38 9.67 -7.71
CA ASP A 195 9.41 10.07 -6.67
C ASP A 195 7.96 10.13 -7.21
N ARG A 196 7.74 10.71 -8.40
CA ARG A 196 6.41 10.73 -9.03
C ARG A 196 6.00 9.37 -9.62
N GLN A 197 6.95 8.54 -10.07
CA GLN A 197 6.65 7.17 -10.49
C GLN A 197 6.20 6.31 -9.30
N GLN A 198 6.86 6.44 -8.16
CA GLN A 198 6.46 5.83 -6.88
C GLN A 198 5.05 6.27 -6.48
N PHE A 199 4.76 7.57 -6.56
CA PHE A 199 3.42 8.11 -6.26
C PHE A 199 2.31 7.43 -7.09
N LEU A 200 2.61 7.11 -8.35
CA LEU A 200 1.67 6.48 -9.28
C LEU A 200 1.64 4.94 -9.18
N GLY A 201 2.31 4.35 -8.19
CA GLY A 201 2.45 2.89 -8.06
C GLY A 201 3.32 2.25 -9.14
N ARG A 202 4.12 3.03 -9.88
CA ARG A 202 5.02 2.54 -10.94
C ARG A 202 6.39 2.17 -10.38
N THR A 203 6.41 1.30 -9.38
CA THR A 203 7.60 0.99 -8.57
C THR A 203 8.76 0.46 -9.40
N ARG A 204 8.53 -0.47 -10.34
CA ARG A 204 9.57 -0.96 -11.27
C ARG A 204 10.18 0.15 -12.14
N GLY A 205 9.35 1.09 -12.59
CA GLY A 205 9.82 2.24 -13.39
C GLY A 205 10.63 3.24 -12.57
N SER A 206 10.31 3.37 -11.27
CA SER A 206 11.11 4.16 -10.33
C SER A 206 12.45 3.50 -10.04
N LEU A 207 12.47 2.19 -9.80
CA LEU A 207 13.70 1.41 -9.60
C LEU A 207 14.68 1.65 -10.75
N ALA A 208 14.25 1.44 -12.00
CA ALA A 208 15.10 1.67 -13.17
C ALA A 208 15.63 3.12 -13.27
N THR A 209 14.85 4.09 -12.78
CA THR A 209 15.26 5.50 -12.75
C THR A 209 16.30 5.76 -11.65
N LEU A 210 16.16 5.13 -10.49
CA LEU A 210 17.11 5.20 -9.38
C LEU A 210 18.42 4.47 -9.68
N GLU A 211 18.37 3.31 -10.35
CA GLU A 211 19.55 2.61 -10.85
C GLU A 211 20.36 3.49 -11.80
N LYS A 212 19.69 4.14 -12.77
CA LYS A 212 20.32 5.12 -13.67
C LYS A 212 20.95 6.28 -12.88
N LEU A 213 20.29 6.76 -11.83
CA LEU A 213 20.81 7.82 -10.96
C LEU A 213 22.08 7.39 -10.21
N VAL A 214 22.07 6.22 -9.60
CA VAL A 214 23.24 5.68 -8.87
C VAL A 214 24.40 5.38 -9.82
N GLN A 215 24.13 4.94 -11.06
CA GLN A 215 25.17 4.78 -12.08
C GLN A 215 25.83 6.11 -12.46
N ILE A 216 25.06 7.21 -12.56
CA ILE A 216 25.60 8.54 -12.90
C ILE A 216 26.29 9.19 -11.69
N PHE A 217 25.81 8.92 -10.47
CA PHE A 217 26.30 9.50 -9.22
C PHE A 217 26.65 8.41 -8.19
N PRO A 218 27.68 7.57 -8.44
CA PRO A 218 27.97 6.40 -7.59
C PRO A 218 28.41 6.77 -6.17
N GLU A 219 28.90 8.00 -5.99
CA GLU A 219 29.40 8.52 -4.72
C GLU A 219 28.30 9.11 -3.83
N ASP A 220 27.08 9.26 -4.33
CA ASP A 220 25.96 9.87 -3.60
C ASP A 220 25.22 8.83 -2.74
N VAL A 221 25.54 8.82 -1.45
CA VAL A 221 24.94 7.90 -0.47
C VAL A 221 23.41 8.05 -0.39
N SER A 222 22.87 9.27 -0.52
CA SER A 222 21.43 9.49 -0.45
C SER A 222 20.70 8.80 -1.61
N LEU A 223 21.31 8.70 -2.79
CA LEU A 223 20.71 8.00 -3.93
C LEU A 223 20.77 6.48 -3.77
N LYS A 224 21.83 5.96 -3.13
CA LYS A 224 21.88 4.53 -2.75
C LYS A 224 20.81 4.20 -1.70
N ASN A 225 20.61 5.08 -0.73
CA ASN A 225 19.52 4.95 0.24
C ASN A 225 18.14 4.94 -0.44
N ASP A 226 17.88 5.90 -1.34
CA ASP A 226 16.64 5.93 -2.13
C ASP A 226 16.45 4.64 -2.97
N LEU A 227 17.53 4.09 -3.53
CA LEU A 227 17.52 2.81 -4.27
C LEU A 227 17.20 1.62 -3.36
N GLY A 228 17.79 1.58 -2.16
CA GLY A 228 17.49 0.56 -1.14
C GLY A 228 16.01 0.55 -0.76
N VAL A 229 15.42 1.73 -0.55
CA VAL A 229 13.97 1.88 -0.34
C VAL A 229 13.20 1.34 -1.54
N ALA A 230 13.56 1.69 -2.78
CA ALA A 230 12.86 1.17 -3.96
C ALA A 230 12.88 -0.36 -4.07
N HIS A 231 13.96 -1.03 -3.65
CA HIS A 231 13.98 -2.49 -3.55
C HIS A 231 13.04 -3.01 -2.46
N LEU A 232 13.01 -2.42 -1.26
CA LEU A 232 12.08 -2.78 -0.18
C LEU A 232 10.61 -2.64 -0.58
N LEU A 233 10.31 -1.75 -1.53
CA LEU A 233 8.96 -1.52 -2.01
C LEU A 233 8.53 -2.44 -3.15
N LEU A 234 9.52 -3.07 -3.80
CA LEU A 234 9.32 -4.26 -4.61
C LEU A 234 9.58 -5.52 -3.77
N GLY A 235 9.64 -5.33 -2.45
CA GLY A 235 10.18 -6.12 -1.34
C GLY A 235 11.40 -7.01 -1.54
N ASP A 236 12.20 -6.76 -2.56
CA ASP A 236 13.50 -7.40 -2.76
C ASP A 236 14.48 -7.05 -1.62
N ASN A 237 14.25 -7.67 -0.45
CA ASN A 237 14.93 -7.45 0.80
C ASN A 237 16.40 -7.84 0.67
N LYS A 238 16.69 -8.85 -0.17
CA LYS A 238 18.05 -9.29 -0.44
C LYS A 238 18.87 -8.22 -1.15
N SER A 239 18.34 -7.59 -2.20
CA SER A 239 19.04 -6.49 -2.89
C SER A 239 19.10 -5.24 -2.02
N ALA A 240 18.01 -4.89 -1.32
CA ALA A 240 17.99 -3.76 -0.40
C ALA A 240 19.08 -3.90 0.69
N LYS A 241 19.20 -5.09 1.27
CA LYS A 241 20.21 -5.40 2.27
C LYS A 241 21.62 -5.17 1.76
N ARG A 242 21.96 -5.72 0.59
CA ARG A 242 23.28 -5.53 -0.04
C ARG A 242 23.59 -4.06 -0.26
N ILE A 243 22.60 -3.27 -0.68
CA ILE A 243 22.77 -1.82 -0.88
C ILE A 243 23.10 -1.13 0.46
N TYR A 244 22.37 -1.43 1.53
CA TYR A 244 22.64 -0.83 2.83
C TYR A 244 23.95 -1.33 3.45
N GLU A 245 24.36 -2.57 3.19
CA GLU A 245 25.70 -3.06 3.56
C GLU A 245 26.79 -2.24 2.85
N GLU A 246 26.65 -1.97 1.54
CA GLU A 246 27.58 -1.11 0.81
C GLU A 246 27.60 0.33 1.35
N VAL A 247 26.43 0.88 1.71
CA VAL A 247 26.32 2.23 2.28
C VAL A 247 27.02 2.26 3.64
N LEU A 248 26.73 1.32 4.54
CA LEU A 248 27.30 1.27 5.88
C LEU A 248 28.80 0.95 5.88
N ALA A 249 29.30 0.21 4.89
CA ALA A 249 30.75 0.00 4.71
C ALA A 249 31.49 1.31 4.39
N ARG A 250 30.82 2.26 3.73
CA ARG A 250 31.40 3.55 3.34
C ARG A 250 31.08 4.68 4.32
N ALA A 251 29.88 4.68 4.87
CA ALA A 251 29.36 5.66 5.81
C ALA A 251 28.75 4.93 7.03
N PRO A 252 29.59 4.45 7.97
CA PRO A 252 29.13 3.66 9.12
C PRO A 252 28.20 4.38 10.09
N HIS A 253 28.10 5.71 9.98
CA HIS A 253 27.26 6.56 10.82
C HIS A 253 25.97 7.05 10.13
N ASP A 254 25.69 6.61 8.89
CA ASP A 254 24.47 6.97 8.16
C ASP A 254 23.25 6.36 8.87
N GLY A 255 22.47 7.21 9.55
CA GLY A 255 21.35 6.79 10.38
C GLY A 255 20.22 6.21 9.55
N PHE A 256 19.99 6.75 8.35
CA PHE A 256 18.99 6.26 7.41
C PHE A 256 19.28 4.81 7.00
N ALA A 257 20.51 4.51 6.60
CA ALA A 257 20.90 3.15 6.25
C ALA A 257 20.82 2.20 7.45
N LYS A 258 21.17 2.65 8.66
CA LYS A 258 21.06 1.85 9.88
C LYS A 258 19.63 1.41 10.17
N VAL A 259 18.67 2.34 10.18
CA VAL A 259 17.27 1.99 10.49
C VAL A 259 16.68 1.01 9.48
N HIS A 260 16.98 1.19 8.19
CA HIS A 260 16.49 0.29 7.13
C HIS A 260 17.20 -1.07 7.16
N TYR A 261 18.51 -1.10 7.43
CA TYR A 261 19.24 -2.36 7.59
C TYR A 261 18.73 -3.13 8.82
N GLY A 262 18.52 -2.46 9.94
CA GLY A 262 17.92 -3.05 11.14
C GLY A 262 16.51 -3.59 10.89
N PHE A 263 15.68 -2.85 10.14
CA PHE A 263 14.36 -3.32 9.71
C PHE A 263 14.45 -4.63 8.91
N ILE A 264 15.37 -4.71 7.93
CA ILE A 264 15.58 -5.93 7.13
C ILE A 264 16.07 -7.09 8.00
N LEU A 265 17.01 -6.86 8.92
CA LEU A 265 17.47 -7.90 9.84
C LEU A 265 16.31 -8.45 10.67
N LYS A 266 15.42 -7.58 11.13
CA LYS A 266 14.23 -8.00 11.89
C LYS A 266 13.28 -8.83 11.04
N SER A 267 13.04 -8.46 9.78
CA SER A 267 12.17 -9.25 8.88
C SER A 267 12.79 -10.60 8.51
N GLU A 268 14.12 -10.73 8.50
CA GLU A 268 14.85 -12.00 8.45
C GLU A 268 14.85 -12.77 9.81
N ASN A 269 14.06 -12.34 10.79
CA ASN A 269 13.99 -12.89 12.15
C ASN A 269 15.33 -12.84 12.94
N LYS A 270 16.28 -11.98 12.54
CA LYS A 270 17.53 -11.71 13.29
C LYS A 270 17.28 -10.63 14.33
N ILE A 271 16.42 -10.95 15.28
CA ILE A 271 15.87 -10.00 16.26
C ILE A 271 16.98 -9.29 17.04
N ALA A 272 17.89 -10.04 17.67
CA ALA A 272 18.97 -9.46 18.49
C ALA A 272 19.93 -8.58 17.66
N GLU A 273 20.25 -8.98 16.43
CA GLU A 273 21.13 -8.23 15.53
C GLU A 273 20.47 -6.92 15.04
N SER A 274 19.14 -6.90 14.91
CA SER A 274 18.41 -5.70 14.43
C SER A 274 18.43 -4.53 15.41
N ILE A 275 18.41 -4.81 16.71
CA ILE A 275 18.27 -3.84 17.80
C ILE A 275 19.32 -2.71 17.75
N PRO A 276 20.64 -2.99 17.70
CA PRO A 276 21.64 -1.92 17.69
C PRO A 276 21.49 -1.00 16.48
N TYR A 277 21.20 -1.54 15.29
CA TYR A 277 21.03 -0.73 14.07
C TYR A 277 19.78 0.15 14.13
N LEU A 278 18.63 -0.39 14.56
CA LEU A 278 17.41 0.40 14.73
C LEU A 278 17.60 1.49 15.79
N ARG A 279 18.19 1.15 16.93
CA ARG A 279 18.47 2.08 18.04
C ARG A 279 19.40 3.21 17.60
N GLU A 280 20.59 2.87 17.13
CA GLU A 280 21.59 3.88 16.74
C GLU A 280 21.09 4.73 15.57
N GLY A 281 20.37 4.13 14.62
CA GLY A 281 19.76 4.83 13.50
C GLY A 281 18.73 5.87 13.97
N LEU A 282 17.84 5.51 14.90
CA LEU A 282 16.86 6.45 15.48
C LEU A 282 17.52 7.56 16.30
N GLU A 283 18.58 7.24 17.04
CA GLU A 283 19.34 8.19 17.86
C GLU A 283 20.08 9.25 17.03
N THR A 284 20.38 8.97 15.76
CA THR A 284 21.02 9.96 14.87
C THR A 284 20.16 11.21 14.64
N GLY A 285 18.82 11.05 14.64
CA GLY A 285 17.88 12.12 14.24
C GLY A 285 18.02 12.61 12.79
N GLU A 286 18.67 11.84 11.91
CA GLU A 286 18.79 12.19 10.49
C GLU A 286 17.43 12.19 9.76
N PRO A 287 17.27 12.98 8.68
CA PRO A 287 16.03 12.97 7.90
C PRO A 287 15.66 11.56 7.42
N GLY A 288 14.44 11.13 7.76
CA GLY A 288 13.93 9.81 7.38
C GLY A 288 14.17 8.70 8.41
N THR A 289 14.84 8.96 9.54
CA THR A 289 14.92 8.01 10.66
C THR A 289 13.79 8.16 11.66
N ASP A 290 13.20 9.35 11.78
CA ASP A 290 12.05 9.62 12.65
C ASP A 290 10.74 9.11 12.02
N ASP A 291 10.56 7.79 12.01
CA ASP A 291 9.42 7.11 11.40
C ASP A 291 8.85 6.05 12.37
N GLY A 292 7.52 6.05 12.52
CA GLY A 292 6.81 5.14 13.43
C GLY A 292 7.13 3.66 13.24
N ARG A 293 7.46 3.24 12.00
CA ARG A 293 7.84 1.84 11.70
C ARG A 293 9.07 1.41 12.48
N PHE A 294 10.08 2.27 12.57
CA PHE A 294 11.33 1.93 13.25
C PHE A 294 11.15 1.91 14.76
N TYR A 295 10.36 2.83 15.33
CA TYR A 295 9.98 2.77 16.75
C TYR A 295 9.21 1.49 17.07
N PHE A 296 8.27 1.11 16.20
CA PHE A 296 7.44 -0.08 16.36
C PHE A 296 8.30 -1.34 16.36
N HIS A 297 9.15 -1.49 15.35
CA HIS A 297 9.99 -2.66 15.19
C HIS A 297 11.12 -2.75 16.22
N LEU A 298 11.68 -1.63 16.67
CA LEU A 298 12.65 -1.62 17.76
C LEU A 298 12.00 -2.09 19.07
N GLY A 299 10.83 -1.55 19.41
CA GLY A 299 10.10 -1.96 20.60
C GLY A 299 9.71 -3.43 20.57
N ASP A 300 9.21 -3.94 19.44
CA ASP A 300 8.86 -5.35 19.28
C ASP A 300 10.10 -6.25 19.40
N ALA A 301 11.22 -5.88 18.78
CA ALA A 301 12.47 -6.63 18.91
C ALA A 301 13.00 -6.66 20.36
N LEU A 302 12.87 -5.55 21.09
CA LEU A 302 13.21 -5.48 22.50
C LEU A 302 12.28 -6.36 23.36
N GLN A 303 10.96 -6.36 23.10
CA GLN A 303 10.02 -7.24 23.82
C GLN A 303 10.35 -8.72 23.62
N ARG A 304 10.62 -9.14 22.39
CA ARG A 304 10.97 -10.55 22.05
C ARG A 304 12.29 -11.00 22.67
N THR A 305 13.18 -10.07 23.00
CA THR A 305 14.45 -10.36 23.69
C THR A 305 14.34 -10.18 25.21
N GLY A 306 13.16 -9.85 25.73
CA GLY A 306 12.92 -9.63 27.16
C GLY A 306 13.45 -8.31 27.71
N ASP A 307 13.85 -7.37 26.85
CA ASP A 307 14.33 -6.05 27.24
C ASP A 307 13.16 -5.12 27.58
N LYS A 308 13.12 -4.68 28.85
CA LYS A 308 12.05 -3.83 29.38
C LYS A 308 12.07 -2.40 28.84
N SER A 309 13.18 -1.96 28.24
CA SER A 309 13.30 -0.63 27.62
C SER A 309 12.43 -0.47 26.37
N ALA A 310 11.79 -1.53 25.87
CA ALA A 310 10.83 -1.46 24.77
C ALA A 310 9.77 -0.36 24.95
N TYR A 311 9.22 -0.25 26.17
CA TYR A 311 8.18 0.72 26.48
C TYR A 311 8.70 2.17 26.50
N ASP A 312 9.99 2.39 26.76
CA ASP A 312 10.59 3.72 26.65
C ASP A 312 10.61 4.19 25.18
N TRP A 313 10.84 3.27 24.24
CA TRP A 313 10.78 3.53 22.81
C TRP A 313 9.35 3.73 22.29
N TYR A 314 8.38 2.98 22.82
CA TYR A 314 6.97 3.21 22.52
C TYR A 314 6.48 4.57 23.03
N GLU A 315 6.89 4.96 24.24
CA GLU A 315 6.60 6.27 24.80
C GLU A 315 7.29 7.39 24.00
N ALA A 316 8.53 7.20 23.56
CA ALA A 316 9.21 8.13 22.66
C ALA A 316 8.48 8.28 21.32
N GLY A 317 8.04 7.17 20.72
CA GLY A 317 7.26 7.17 19.49
C GLY A 317 5.92 7.90 19.64
N HIS A 318 5.22 7.69 20.76
CA HIS A 318 4.00 8.42 21.09
C HIS A 318 4.24 9.93 21.23
N ARG A 319 5.27 10.36 21.97
CA ARG A 319 5.60 11.79 22.15
C ARG A 319 5.95 12.49 20.84
N ARG A 320 6.47 11.74 19.86
CA ARG A 320 6.74 12.25 18.50
C ARG A 320 5.52 12.20 17.57
N GLY A 321 4.39 11.70 18.05
CA GLY A 321 3.13 11.65 17.30
C GLY A 321 3.01 10.45 16.36
N HIS A 322 3.88 9.45 16.47
CA HIS A 322 3.83 8.24 15.64
C HIS A 322 2.74 7.26 16.10
N PHE A 323 2.51 7.18 17.42
CA PHE A 323 1.51 6.29 18.01
C PHE A 323 0.41 7.08 18.71
N ALA A 324 -0.83 6.58 18.65
CA ALA A 324 -1.96 7.17 19.36
C ALA A 324 -1.75 7.11 20.88
N SER A 325 -1.17 6.02 21.37
CA SER A 325 -0.68 5.87 22.75
C SER A 325 0.43 4.82 22.80
N VAL A 326 1.03 4.63 23.97
CA VAL A 326 1.99 3.53 24.22
C VAL A 326 1.39 2.16 23.92
N TRP A 327 0.08 2.00 24.13
CA TRP A 327 -0.63 0.74 23.95
C TRP A 327 -1.23 0.56 22.55
N GLN A 328 -1.60 1.65 21.87
CA GLN A 328 -2.24 1.64 20.55
C GLN A 328 -1.25 2.16 19.50
N ARG A 329 -0.61 1.23 18.80
CA ARG A 329 0.58 1.47 17.96
C ARG A 329 0.39 1.15 16.48
N SER A 330 -0.86 0.93 16.07
CA SER A 330 -1.22 0.88 14.65
C SER A 330 -0.73 2.12 13.91
N LEU A 331 -0.37 1.98 12.63
CA LEU A 331 0.22 3.07 11.83
C LEU A 331 -0.79 3.67 10.83
N TYR A 332 -1.82 2.93 10.42
CA TYR A 332 -2.79 3.40 9.42
C TYR A 332 -4.11 3.82 10.05
N ASN A 333 -4.11 5.00 10.65
CA ASN A 333 -5.21 5.41 11.52
C ASN A 333 -6.11 6.48 10.91
N VAL A 334 -7.37 6.48 11.37
CA VAL A 334 -8.25 7.66 11.29
C VAL A 334 -8.26 8.32 12.67
N PRO A 335 -7.86 9.60 12.78
CA PRO A 335 -7.82 10.30 14.06
C PRO A 335 -9.23 10.55 14.60
N GLY A 336 -9.37 10.53 15.91
CA GLY A 336 -10.62 10.86 16.60
C GLY A 336 -11.60 9.71 16.79
N LEU A 337 -11.29 8.51 16.29
CA LEU A 337 -12.06 7.31 16.62
C LEU A 337 -11.90 6.97 18.10
N ARG A 338 -13.00 6.62 18.78
CA ARG A 338 -13.01 6.15 20.16
C ARG A 338 -12.06 4.97 20.33
N ALA A 339 -11.10 5.11 21.25
CA ALA A 339 -10.07 4.11 21.48
C ALA A 339 -10.24 3.47 22.86
N GLN A 340 -10.56 2.18 22.88
CA GLN A 340 -10.56 1.36 24.09
C GLN A 340 -10.26 -0.11 23.74
N PRO A 341 -9.60 -0.87 24.64
CA PRO A 341 -9.14 -2.21 24.32
C PRO A 341 -10.29 -3.21 24.12
N TRP A 342 -11.31 -3.17 24.98
CA TRP A 342 -12.43 -4.12 24.97
C TRP A 342 -13.74 -3.40 24.72
N TRP A 343 -14.62 -4.05 23.97
CA TRP A 343 -15.91 -3.51 23.57
C TRP A 343 -17.04 -4.48 23.91
N THR A 344 -18.23 -3.96 24.21
CA THR A 344 -19.47 -4.74 24.24
C THR A 344 -20.22 -4.64 22.91
N ALA A 345 -21.13 -5.58 22.66
CA ALA A 345 -21.96 -5.56 21.46
C ALA A 345 -22.76 -4.25 21.34
N GLU A 346 -23.24 -3.71 22.46
CA GLU A 346 -23.99 -2.45 22.53
C GLU A 346 -23.11 -1.25 22.17
N GLU A 347 -21.87 -1.21 22.66
CA GLU A 347 -20.93 -0.12 22.35
C GLU A 347 -20.58 -0.07 20.87
N THR A 348 -20.50 -1.23 20.20
CA THR A 348 -20.26 -1.28 18.75
C THR A 348 -21.50 -0.93 17.91
N GLY A 349 -22.70 -1.04 18.48
CA GLY A 349 -23.96 -0.98 17.71
C GLY A 349 -24.25 -2.21 16.84
N TYR A 350 -23.29 -3.13 16.65
CA TYR A 350 -23.43 -4.34 15.82
C TYR A 350 -24.12 -5.52 16.54
N THR A 351 -25.09 -5.22 17.42
CA THR A 351 -25.80 -6.23 18.23
C THR A 351 -26.50 -7.31 17.41
N VAL A 352 -26.95 -6.98 16.19
CA VAL A 352 -27.61 -7.94 15.29
C VAL A 352 -26.61 -8.96 14.73
N LEU A 353 -25.42 -8.50 14.34
CA LEU A 353 -24.32 -9.37 13.90
C LEU A 353 -23.89 -10.31 15.03
N VAL A 354 -23.64 -9.77 16.22
CA VAL A 354 -23.26 -10.56 17.40
C VAL A 354 -24.32 -11.63 17.72
N LYS A 355 -25.60 -11.24 17.77
CA LYS A 355 -26.70 -12.21 18.00
C LYS A 355 -26.77 -13.26 16.90
N MET A 356 -26.48 -12.91 15.65
CA MET A 356 -26.45 -13.89 14.55
C MET A 356 -25.33 -14.91 14.76
N LEU A 357 -24.12 -14.44 15.06
CA LEU A 357 -22.97 -15.28 15.36
C LEU A 357 -23.25 -16.22 16.53
N GLU A 358 -23.70 -15.69 17.67
CA GLU A 358 -24.00 -16.49 18.87
C GLU A 358 -25.18 -17.45 18.69
N ARG A 359 -26.18 -17.14 17.87
CA ARG A 359 -27.33 -18.06 17.65
C ARG A 359 -26.98 -19.20 16.70
N ASN A 360 -26.04 -19.00 15.79
CA ASN A 360 -25.69 -19.96 14.75
C ASN A 360 -24.32 -20.60 14.96
N TRP A 361 -23.71 -20.43 16.14
CA TRP A 361 -22.34 -20.85 16.42
C TRP A 361 -22.09 -22.34 16.19
N LEU A 362 -23.08 -23.21 16.46
CA LEU A 362 -22.98 -24.65 16.19
C LEU A 362 -22.84 -24.92 14.69
N THR A 363 -23.65 -24.27 13.84
CA THR A 363 -23.54 -24.38 12.38
C THR A 363 -22.18 -23.92 11.89
N ILE A 364 -21.69 -22.80 12.43
CA ILE A 364 -20.38 -22.22 12.07
C ILE A 364 -19.25 -23.17 12.49
N ARG A 365 -19.31 -23.72 13.70
CA ARG A 365 -18.35 -24.70 14.24
C ARG A 365 -18.33 -25.97 13.39
N ASP A 366 -19.49 -26.55 13.11
CA ASP A 366 -19.58 -27.84 12.43
C ASP A 366 -19.03 -27.77 10.99
N GLU A 367 -19.26 -26.65 10.28
CA GLU A 367 -18.63 -26.39 8.98
C GLU A 367 -17.11 -26.22 9.09
N ALA A 368 -16.63 -25.53 10.13
CA ALA A 368 -15.19 -25.38 10.37
C ALA A 368 -14.50 -26.71 10.69
N LEU A 369 -15.12 -27.56 11.53
CA LEU A 369 -14.62 -28.89 11.88
C LEU A 369 -14.58 -29.81 10.65
N SER A 370 -15.60 -29.76 9.80
CA SER A 370 -15.61 -30.50 8.52
C SER A 370 -14.43 -30.13 7.61
N VAL A 371 -13.98 -28.88 7.65
CA VAL A 371 -12.78 -28.43 6.92
C VAL A 371 -11.49 -28.88 7.62
N LEU A 372 -11.44 -28.77 8.96
CA LEU A 372 -10.27 -29.11 9.77
C LEU A 372 -9.95 -30.61 9.73
N ASP A 373 -10.98 -31.45 9.81
CA ASP A 373 -10.85 -32.93 9.80
C ASP A 373 -10.66 -33.48 8.37
N GLY A 374 -10.90 -32.65 7.35
CA GLY A 374 -10.73 -33.02 5.96
C GLY A 374 -9.25 -33.17 5.56
N THR A 375 -8.97 -34.04 4.60
CA THR A 375 -7.63 -34.21 4.00
C THR A 375 -7.21 -33.04 3.08
N SER A 376 -7.97 -31.96 3.06
CA SER A 376 -7.89 -30.87 2.08
C SER A 376 -6.79 -29.83 2.41
N GLY A 377 -6.23 -29.85 3.62
CA GLY A 377 -5.12 -28.96 4.01
C GLY A 377 -5.44 -27.47 3.87
N GLN A 378 -6.70 -27.07 4.05
CA GLN A 378 -7.17 -25.70 3.79
C GLN A 378 -6.80 -24.70 4.90
N PHE A 379 -6.48 -25.19 6.11
CA PHE A 379 -5.89 -24.36 7.14
C PHE A 379 -4.43 -24.12 6.79
N LEU A 380 -4.13 -22.89 6.37
CA LEU A 380 -2.77 -22.45 6.09
C LEU A 380 -2.11 -21.99 7.39
N PRO A 381 -0.80 -22.18 7.58
CA PRO A 381 -0.08 -21.58 8.69
C PRO A 381 -0.31 -20.07 8.75
N GLU A 382 -0.30 -19.49 9.97
CA GLU A 382 -0.17 -18.04 10.08
C GLU A 382 1.26 -17.66 9.66
N ASP A 383 1.36 -16.87 8.59
CA ASP A 383 2.63 -16.48 7.97
C ASP A 383 3.20 -15.18 8.54
N GLU A 384 2.42 -14.43 9.33
CA GLU A 384 2.93 -13.29 10.09
C GLU A 384 3.88 -13.83 11.18
N ASN A 385 5.10 -13.27 11.26
CA ASN A 385 6.16 -13.64 12.22
C ASN A 385 5.80 -13.28 13.68
N LEU A 386 4.60 -13.61 14.14
CA LEU A 386 4.02 -13.29 15.45
C LEU A 386 4.12 -14.44 16.44
N ARG A 387 4.34 -15.67 15.96
CA ARG A 387 4.42 -16.86 16.80
C ARG A 387 5.79 -16.99 17.47
N GLU A 388 5.80 -17.22 18.78
CA GLU A 388 7.02 -17.63 19.51
C GLU A 388 7.23 -19.15 19.38
N THR A 389 6.19 -19.92 19.71
CA THR A 389 6.20 -21.38 19.78
C THR A 389 4.84 -21.95 19.35
N GLY A 390 4.79 -23.25 19.05
CA GLY A 390 3.57 -23.99 18.70
C GLY A 390 3.16 -23.85 17.24
N ASP A 391 1.91 -24.19 16.95
CA ASP A 391 1.32 -24.21 15.61
C ASP A 391 0.00 -23.42 15.59
N TRP A 392 -0.09 -22.48 14.65
CA TRP A 392 -1.27 -21.64 14.45
C TRP A 392 -1.60 -21.64 12.96
N GLY A 393 -2.83 -22.01 12.63
CA GLY A 393 -3.36 -21.97 11.28
C GLY A 393 -4.66 -21.17 11.15
N GLN A 394 -4.95 -20.77 9.93
CA GLN A 394 -6.10 -19.95 9.55
C GLN A 394 -6.78 -20.46 8.27
N PHE A 395 -8.10 -20.26 8.20
CA PHE A 395 -8.89 -20.53 7.00
C PHE A 395 -9.78 -19.32 6.67
N THR A 396 -9.35 -18.55 5.66
CA THR A 396 -9.88 -17.22 5.34
C THR A 396 -11.04 -17.29 4.35
N LEU A 397 -12.13 -16.58 4.69
CA LEU A 397 -13.38 -16.50 3.91
C LEU A 397 -13.55 -15.14 3.22
N TRP A 398 -13.13 -14.06 3.89
CA TRP A 398 -13.02 -12.71 3.33
C TRP A 398 -11.69 -12.09 3.72
N GLN A 399 -11.09 -11.36 2.79
CA GLN A 399 -9.89 -10.56 3.00
C GLN A 399 -10.04 -9.27 2.19
N GLN A 400 -9.69 -8.13 2.77
CA GLN A 400 -9.80 -6.83 2.12
C GLN A 400 -11.19 -6.55 1.51
N GLY A 401 -12.25 -7.00 2.20
CA GLY A 401 -13.64 -6.85 1.76
C GLY A 401 -14.01 -7.68 0.52
N ARG A 402 -13.17 -8.64 0.13
CA ARG A 402 -13.39 -9.55 -1.00
C ARG A 402 -13.63 -10.97 -0.50
N LYS A 403 -14.66 -11.61 -1.06
CA LYS A 403 -15.01 -12.99 -0.75
C LYS A 403 -14.04 -13.97 -1.42
N VAL A 404 -13.48 -14.89 -0.65
CA VAL A 404 -12.69 -16.02 -1.17
C VAL A 404 -13.65 -17.13 -1.58
N ALA A 405 -14.06 -17.12 -2.85
CA ALA A 405 -15.08 -18.03 -3.36
C ALA A 405 -14.71 -19.51 -3.18
N ALA A 406 -13.42 -19.86 -3.30
CA ALA A 406 -12.94 -21.22 -3.09
C ALA A 406 -13.21 -21.70 -1.65
N SER A 407 -12.80 -20.94 -0.64
CA SER A 407 -13.02 -21.24 0.78
C SER A 407 -14.51 -21.34 1.11
N CYS A 408 -15.32 -20.40 0.63
CA CYS A 408 -16.76 -20.38 0.90
C CYS A 408 -17.53 -21.57 0.30
N ARG A 409 -16.97 -22.32 -0.66
CA ARG A 409 -17.59 -23.58 -1.13
C ARG A 409 -17.56 -24.68 -0.07
N HIS A 410 -16.58 -24.62 0.84
CA HIS A 410 -16.45 -25.59 1.93
C HIS A 410 -17.32 -25.25 3.15
N VAL A 411 -17.66 -23.97 3.32
CA VAL A 411 -18.46 -23.47 4.46
C VAL A 411 -19.68 -22.63 3.98
N PRO A 412 -20.54 -23.20 3.12
CA PRO A 412 -21.56 -22.43 2.41
C PRO A 412 -22.60 -21.78 3.32
N LYS A 413 -22.96 -22.41 4.44
CA LYS A 413 -23.96 -21.85 5.38
C LYS A 413 -23.38 -20.65 6.11
N THR A 414 -22.14 -20.75 6.58
CA THR A 414 -21.43 -19.67 7.26
C THR A 414 -21.28 -18.46 6.34
N CYS A 415 -20.86 -18.67 5.09
CA CYS A 415 -20.73 -17.57 4.13
C CYS A 415 -22.09 -16.94 3.80
N ALA A 416 -23.16 -17.73 3.63
CA ALA A 416 -24.50 -17.21 3.35
C ALA A 416 -25.09 -16.40 4.53
N LEU A 417 -24.71 -16.73 5.77
CA LEU A 417 -25.08 -15.94 6.95
C LEU A 417 -24.40 -14.58 6.94
N LEU A 418 -23.10 -14.53 6.64
CA LEU A 418 -22.28 -13.32 6.67
C LEU A 418 -22.59 -12.32 5.56
N GLU A 419 -23.01 -12.77 4.39
CA GLU A 419 -23.37 -11.90 3.25
C GLU A 419 -24.42 -10.83 3.57
N ARG A 420 -25.18 -11.02 4.66
CA ARG A 420 -26.20 -10.07 5.13
C ARG A 420 -25.63 -8.90 5.93
N TYR A 421 -24.33 -8.91 6.24
CA TYR A 421 -23.67 -7.98 7.17
C TYR A 421 -22.53 -7.24 6.46
N PRO A 422 -22.83 -6.13 5.75
CA PRO A 422 -21.83 -5.34 5.04
C PRO A 422 -20.79 -4.71 5.99
N GLU A 423 -21.13 -4.46 7.25
CA GLU A 423 -20.18 -3.96 8.25
C GLU A 423 -18.93 -4.84 8.42
N ALA A 424 -19.06 -6.16 8.19
CA ALA A 424 -17.97 -7.12 8.19
C ALA A 424 -17.49 -7.44 6.77
N THR A 425 -18.41 -7.82 5.87
CA THR A 425 -18.05 -8.33 4.52
C THR A 425 -17.48 -7.27 3.59
N SER A 426 -17.76 -5.97 3.84
CA SER A 426 -17.15 -4.86 3.11
C SER A 426 -15.99 -4.22 3.87
N CYS A 427 -15.57 -4.79 5.01
CA CYS A 427 -14.41 -4.31 5.76
C CYS A 427 -13.14 -4.56 4.96
N LYS A 428 -12.66 -3.51 4.29
CA LYS A 428 -11.48 -3.58 3.43
C LYS A 428 -10.16 -3.66 4.21
N ARG A 429 -10.20 -3.37 5.50
CA ARG A 429 -9.02 -3.38 6.39
C ARG A 429 -9.06 -4.54 7.37
N GLY A 430 -9.78 -5.59 7.04
CA GLY A 430 -10.11 -6.67 7.94
C GLY A 430 -10.35 -7.96 7.20
N GLN A 431 -10.44 -9.03 7.98
CA GLN A 431 -10.59 -10.38 7.49
C GLN A 431 -11.76 -11.07 8.21
N ILE A 432 -12.32 -12.08 7.55
CA ILE A 432 -13.23 -13.05 8.19
C ILE A 432 -12.62 -14.42 8.01
N LYS A 433 -12.20 -15.05 9.11
CA LYS A 433 -11.41 -16.29 9.08
C LYS A 433 -11.68 -17.19 10.28
N PHE A 434 -11.53 -18.49 10.08
CA PHE A 434 -11.37 -19.42 11.19
C PHE A 434 -9.90 -19.41 11.64
N SER A 435 -9.66 -19.49 12.95
CA SER A 435 -8.31 -19.57 13.53
C SER A 435 -8.24 -20.76 14.46
N VAL A 436 -7.33 -21.68 14.16
CA VAL A 436 -7.02 -22.86 14.98
C VAL A 436 -5.64 -22.71 15.60
N MET A 437 -5.55 -22.96 16.90
CA MET A 437 -4.31 -22.83 17.65
C MET A 437 -4.05 -24.13 18.42
N GLN A 438 -2.90 -24.74 18.19
CA GLN A 438 -2.50 -25.99 18.83
C GLN A 438 -1.94 -25.76 20.24
N THR A 439 -1.90 -26.82 21.04
CA THR A 439 -1.31 -26.82 22.38
C THR A 439 0.14 -26.34 22.37
N GLY A 440 0.53 -25.56 23.38
CA GLY A 440 1.87 -25.02 23.52
C GLY A 440 2.17 -23.83 22.62
N THR A 441 1.12 -23.19 22.06
CA THR A 441 1.29 -22.00 21.23
C THR A 441 1.32 -20.73 22.06
N HIS A 442 2.32 -19.88 21.81
CA HIS A 442 2.38 -18.52 22.31
C HIS A 442 2.57 -17.55 21.14
N VAL A 443 1.74 -16.51 21.11
CA VAL A 443 1.83 -15.41 20.15
C VAL A 443 2.35 -14.19 20.89
N TRP A 444 3.46 -13.62 20.40
CA TRP A 444 4.11 -12.45 20.98
C TRP A 444 3.15 -11.27 21.14
N PRO A 445 3.42 -10.33 22.08
CA PRO A 445 2.73 -9.05 22.11
C PRO A 445 2.85 -8.33 20.76
N HIS A 446 1.72 -8.00 20.14
CA HIS A 446 1.68 -7.33 18.83
C HIS A 446 0.46 -6.40 18.74
N THR A 447 0.41 -5.60 17.67
CA THR A 447 -0.72 -4.74 17.35
C THR A 447 -1.09 -4.92 15.89
N GLY A 448 -2.38 -4.89 15.58
CA GLY A 448 -2.85 -4.78 14.21
C GLY A 448 -2.43 -3.46 13.54
N PRO A 449 -2.47 -3.41 12.20
CA PRO A 449 -1.94 -2.28 11.43
C PRO A 449 -2.81 -1.01 11.53
N THR A 450 -4.09 -1.12 11.91
CA THR A 450 -5.07 -0.02 11.81
C THR A 450 -6.04 0.07 12.98
N ASN A 451 -6.39 1.29 13.42
CA ASN A 451 -7.50 1.53 14.36
C ASN A 451 -8.89 1.56 13.70
N CYS A 452 -8.97 1.28 12.39
CA CYS A 452 -10.21 1.41 11.62
C CYS A 452 -11.09 0.16 11.68
N ARG A 453 -10.70 -0.87 12.43
CA ARG A 453 -11.45 -2.11 12.60
C ARG A 453 -11.61 -2.45 14.07
N LEU A 454 -12.67 -3.18 14.40
CA LEU A 454 -12.79 -3.92 15.65
C LEU A 454 -12.83 -5.41 15.30
N ARG A 455 -12.22 -6.23 16.15
CA ARG A 455 -12.08 -7.67 15.95
C ARG A 455 -13.02 -8.43 16.87
N MET A 456 -13.95 -9.17 16.28
CA MET A 456 -14.84 -10.08 17.01
C MET A 456 -14.26 -11.50 16.98
N HIS A 457 -14.19 -12.14 18.15
CA HIS A 457 -13.82 -13.54 18.30
C HIS A 457 -15.02 -14.34 18.83
N LEU A 458 -15.62 -15.19 18.00
CA LEU A 458 -16.62 -16.18 18.42
C LEU A 458 -15.90 -17.48 18.82
N GLY A 459 -16.13 -17.97 20.04
CA GLY A 459 -15.62 -19.26 20.48
C GLY A 459 -16.36 -20.43 19.82
N LEU A 460 -15.61 -21.37 19.23
CA LEU A 460 -16.19 -22.56 18.55
C LEU A 460 -15.87 -23.87 19.28
N VAL A 461 -14.58 -24.11 19.53
CA VAL A 461 -14.08 -25.22 20.35
C VAL A 461 -13.07 -24.66 21.33
N ILE A 462 -13.46 -24.53 22.60
CA ILE A 462 -12.65 -23.85 23.61
C ILE A 462 -12.36 -24.82 24.77
N PRO A 463 -11.10 -25.23 24.97
CA PRO A 463 -10.71 -25.99 26.15
C PRO A 463 -11.08 -25.26 27.45
N SER A 464 -11.52 -26.02 28.47
CA SER A 464 -12.04 -25.45 29.72
C SER A 464 -11.03 -24.60 30.51
N LYS A 465 -9.73 -24.81 30.29
CA LYS A 465 -8.61 -24.06 30.89
C LYS A 465 -7.46 -23.94 29.90
N GLY A 466 -6.56 -22.99 30.13
CA GLY A 466 -5.31 -22.85 29.38
C GLY A 466 -5.37 -21.94 28.13
N CYS A 467 -6.55 -21.40 27.78
CA CYS A 467 -6.69 -20.49 26.65
C CYS A 467 -6.95 -19.06 27.16
N ARG A 468 -6.07 -18.10 26.84
CA ARG A 468 -6.26 -16.69 27.23
C ARG A 468 -5.73 -15.71 26.19
N ILE A 469 -6.35 -14.54 26.16
CA ILE A 469 -5.93 -13.38 25.37
C ILE A 469 -5.83 -12.17 26.29
N ARG A 470 -4.70 -11.47 26.24
CA ARG A 470 -4.48 -10.17 26.86
C ARG A 470 -4.66 -9.10 25.79
N CYS A 471 -5.38 -8.03 26.11
CA CYS A 471 -5.36 -6.79 25.37
C CYS A 471 -5.11 -5.67 26.38
N THR A 472 -3.99 -4.97 26.24
CA THR A 472 -3.45 -4.01 27.23
C THR A 472 -3.22 -4.66 28.60
N ASN A 473 -3.88 -4.17 29.65
CA ASN A 473 -3.79 -4.64 31.03
C ASN A 473 -4.88 -5.65 31.42
N GLN A 474 -5.78 -6.00 30.50
CA GLN A 474 -6.91 -6.89 30.76
C GLN A 474 -6.74 -8.22 30.01
N THR A 475 -6.85 -9.33 30.74
CA THR A 475 -6.81 -10.69 30.18
C THR A 475 -8.20 -11.29 30.25
N ARG A 476 -8.65 -11.92 29.16
CA ARG A 476 -9.93 -12.63 29.05
C ARG A 476 -9.72 -14.03 28.46
N SER A 477 -10.72 -14.88 28.66
CA SER A 477 -10.83 -16.20 28.04
C SER A 477 -12.03 -16.23 27.09
N TRP A 478 -11.97 -17.09 26.08
CA TRP A 478 -13.12 -17.35 25.21
C TRP A 478 -14.12 -18.29 25.89
N GLU A 479 -15.36 -18.25 25.42
CA GLU A 479 -16.42 -19.19 25.78
C GLU A 479 -17.08 -19.67 24.49
N GLU A 480 -17.46 -20.96 24.44
CA GLU A 480 -18.15 -21.51 23.27
C GLU A 480 -19.48 -20.82 23.03
N GLY A 481 -19.73 -20.43 21.77
CA GLY A 481 -20.94 -19.73 21.36
C GLY A 481 -21.01 -18.27 21.82
N LYS A 482 -19.95 -17.71 22.42
CA LYS A 482 -19.88 -16.31 22.86
C LYS A 482 -18.87 -15.50 22.08
N VAL A 483 -19.18 -14.22 21.90
CA VAL A 483 -18.34 -13.25 21.20
C VAL A 483 -17.56 -12.39 22.19
N LEU A 484 -16.24 -12.35 22.02
CA LEU A 484 -15.39 -11.29 22.55
C LEU A 484 -15.16 -10.23 21.48
N ILE A 485 -15.12 -8.95 21.86
CA ILE A 485 -14.83 -7.85 20.93
C ILE A 485 -13.71 -7.01 21.52
N PHE A 486 -12.66 -6.80 20.74
CA PHE A 486 -11.54 -5.96 21.12
C PHE A 486 -11.05 -5.16 19.91
N ASP A 487 -10.37 -4.06 20.20
CA ASP A 487 -9.63 -3.30 19.21
C ASP A 487 -8.22 -3.89 19.11
N ASP A 488 -7.92 -4.55 17.98
CA ASP A 488 -6.64 -5.22 17.78
C ASP A 488 -5.50 -4.24 17.48
N SER A 489 -5.78 -2.95 17.26
CA SER A 489 -4.75 -1.91 17.20
C SER A 489 -4.05 -1.65 18.53
N PHE A 490 -4.64 -2.10 19.63
CA PHE A 490 -4.00 -2.16 20.94
C PHE A 490 -3.12 -3.40 21.06
N GLU A 491 -2.06 -3.29 21.88
CA GLU A 491 -1.18 -4.42 22.15
C GLU A 491 -1.98 -5.58 22.72
N HIS A 492 -1.88 -6.73 22.08
CA HIS A 492 -2.49 -7.96 22.51
C HIS A 492 -1.55 -9.16 22.36
N GLU A 493 -1.79 -10.17 23.18
CA GLU A 493 -0.93 -11.34 23.36
C GLU A 493 -1.80 -12.55 23.66
N VAL A 494 -1.41 -13.74 23.16
CA VAL A 494 -2.26 -14.93 23.19
C VAL A 494 -1.48 -16.15 23.64
N TRP A 495 -2.06 -16.92 24.56
CA TRP A 495 -1.50 -18.18 25.06
C TRP A 495 -2.50 -19.32 24.89
N GLN A 496 -1.98 -20.45 24.42
CA GLN A 496 -2.66 -21.72 24.28
C GLN A 496 -1.92 -22.82 25.04
N GLU A 497 -2.13 -22.86 26.34
CA GLU A 497 -1.51 -23.78 27.31
C GLU A 497 -2.42 -25.00 27.61
N ALA A 498 -3.53 -25.15 26.87
CA ALA A 498 -4.50 -26.22 27.07
C ALA A 498 -4.04 -27.55 26.46
N GLU A 499 -4.61 -28.67 26.92
CA GLU A 499 -4.28 -30.04 26.45
C GLU A 499 -4.86 -30.38 25.06
N SER A 500 -5.71 -29.53 24.50
CA SER A 500 -6.28 -29.68 23.17
C SER A 500 -6.27 -28.36 22.39
N TYR A 501 -6.48 -28.44 21.08
CA TYR A 501 -6.55 -27.26 20.22
C TYR A 501 -7.71 -26.33 20.61
N ARG A 502 -7.57 -25.06 20.25
CA ARG A 502 -8.63 -24.05 20.32
C ARG A 502 -9.02 -23.64 18.91
N LEU A 503 -10.31 -23.60 18.64
CA LEU A 503 -10.88 -23.10 17.39
C LEU A 503 -11.79 -21.90 17.67
N ILE A 504 -11.52 -20.80 16.99
CA ILE A 504 -12.34 -19.58 17.03
C ILE A 504 -12.71 -19.12 15.63
N PHE A 505 -13.74 -18.29 15.54
CA PHE A 505 -14.09 -17.57 14.32
C PHE A 505 -13.88 -16.07 14.51
N ILE A 506 -13.01 -15.51 13.67
CA ILE A 506 -12.62 -14.10 13.67
C ILE A 506 -13.47 -13.38 12.62
N VAL A 507 -14.13 -12.30 13.05
CA VAL A 507 -14.93 -11.43 12.18
C VAL A 507 -14.51 -9.98 12.45
N ASP A 508 -13.75 -9.40 11.53
CA ASP A 508 -13.41 -7.98 11.60
C ASP A 508 -14.58 -7.13 11.08
N VAL A 509 -14.87 -6.05 11.78
CA VAL A 509 -15.88 -5.05 11.38
C VAL A 509 -15.24 -3.68 11.27
N TRP A 510 -15.82 -2.81 10.45
CA TRP A 510 -15.46 -1.39 10.48
C TRP A 510 -15.63 -0.80 11.88
N HIS A 511 -14.73 0.08 12.30
CA HIS A 511 -14.93 0.85 13.53
C HIS A 511 -16.26 1.63 13.45
N PRO A 512 -17.12 1.58 14.49
CA PRO A 512 -18.51 2.04 14.39
C PRO A 512 -18.66 3.52 14.04
N GLU A 513 -17.70 4.34 14.48
CA GLU A 513 -17.69 5.79 14.23
C GLU A 513 -17.20 6.18 12.81
N LEU A 514 -16.71 5.23 12.01
CA LEU A 514 -16.36 5.52 10.62
C LEU A 514 -17.63 5.79 9.80
N THR A 515 -17.64 6.91 9.10
CA THR A 515 -18.72 7.29 8.17
C THR A 515 -18.75 6.36 6.96
N GLN A 516 -19.90 6.29 6.28
CA GLN A 516 -20.06 5.56 5.02
C GLN A 516 -19.00 5.97 3.98
N LEU A 517 -18.75 7.28 3.85
CA LEU A 517 -17.77 7.81 2.91
C LEU A 517 -16.35 7.34 3.25
N GLN A 518 -15.96 7.34 4.53
CA GLN A 518 -14.66 6.83 4.96
C GLN A 518 -14.54 5.33 4.63
N ARG A 519 -15.53 4.50 4.98
CA ARG A 519 -15.52 3.06 4.65
C ARG A 519 -15.35 2.80 3.14
N GLN A 520 -15.93 3.66 2.29
CA GLN A 520 -15.81 3.56 0.83
C GLN A 520 -14.46 4.05 0.29
N THR A 521 -13.90 5.12 0.84
CA THR A 521 -12.71 5.82 0.31
C THR A 521 -11.39 5.40 0.95
N LEU A 522 -11.43 4.92 2.20
CA LEU A 522 -10.27 4.32 2.85
C LEU A 522 -9.79 3.17 1.99
N SER A 523 -8.48 3.10 1.83
CA SER A 523 -7.86 1.98 1.17
C SER A 523 -8.10 0.66 1.93
N PRO A 524 -8.04 -0.49 1.22
CA PRO A 524 -7.80 -1.77 1.87
C PRO A 524 -6.54 -1.75 2.75
N ILE A 525 -6.38 -2.72 3.64
CA ILE A 525 -5.16 -3.17 4.33
C ILE A 525 -5.37 -4.68 4.41
#